data_AF-A0A7Y4X3B8-F1
#
_entry.id   AF-A0A7Y4X3B8-F1
#
_cell.length_a   1.000
_cell.length_b   1.000
_cell.length_c   1.000
_cell.angle_alpha   90.00
_cell.angle_beta   90.00
_cell.angle_gamma   90.00
#
_symmetry.space_group_name_H-M   'P 1'
#
loop_
_entity.id
_entity.type
_entity.pdbx_description
1 polymer ?
#
loop_
_entity_poly.entity_id
_entity_poly.type
_entity_poly.pdbx_seq_one_letter_code
_entity_poly.pdbx_strand_id
1 'polypeptide(L)'
;MSKATIPEIHKAATMAVIVVTGGGAQAVADLLAVPGASRTVLEALVPYSDTSLTEFLGASPAQAVSIETAAALAQAAYRRATTLREHDAVPVIGLACTATLVTDRPKKGDHRAHIGLSTKEWTRVYSLTLRKGARDRQAEERLVSDLLLRICAEGCGVRPEGSLPLLPNEHVAIDER
;
A
#
# COMPACT_ATOMS: atom_id res chain seq x y z
N MET A 1 -8.80 2.05 10.65
CA MET A 1 -9.86 2.28 9.63
C MET A 1 -11.15 1.67 10.16
N SER A 2 -12.32 2.20 9.80
CA SER A 2 -13.61 1.57 10.16
C SER A 2 -13.63 0.13 9.61
N LYS A 3 -14.06 -0.83 10.44
CA LYS A 3 -14.27 -2.23 10.00
C LYS A 3 -15.29 -2.34 8.86
N ALA A 4 -16.11 -1.30 8.64
CA ALA A 4 -17.16 -1.28 7.63
C ALA A 4 -16.64 -1.00 6.19
N THR A 5 -15.45 -0.42 6.01
CA THR A 5 -14.96 -0.09 4.66
C THR A 5 -14.51 -1.31 3.86
N ILE A 6 -13.96 -2.34 4.51
CA ILE A 6 -13.46 -3.55 3.82
C ILE A 6 -14.58 -4.35 3.13
N PRO A 7 -15.74 -4.60 3.76
CA PRO A 7 -16.88 -5.19 3.06
C PRO A 7 -17.29 -4.44 1.78
N GLU A 8 -17.23 -3.11 1.77
CA GLU A 8 -17.54 -2.31 0.59
C GLU A 8 -16.47 -2.44 -0.50
N ILE A 9 -15.19 -2.50 -0.12
CA ILE A 9 -14.10 -2.86 -1.05
C ILE A 9 -14.39 -4.21 -1.71
N HIS A 10 -14.84 -5.22 -0.95
CA HIS A 10 -15.17 -6.55 -1.48
C HIS A 10 -16.47 -6.63 -2.29
N LYS A 11 -17.27 -5.56 -2.32
CA LYS A 11 -18.45 -5.43 -3.20
C LYS A 11 -18.11 -4.72 -4.50
N ALA A 12 -17.02 -3.96 -4.55
CA ALA A 12 -16.55 -3.34 -5.78
C ALA A 12 -16.12 -4.40 -6.81
N ALA A 13 -16.22 -4.06 -8.09
CA ALA A 13 -15.76 -4.93 -9.18
C ALA A 13 -14.24 -4.92 -9.35
N THR A 14 -13.55 -3.96 -8.72
CA THR A 14 -12.10 -3.77 -8.87
C THR A 14 -11.32 -4.83 -8.10
N MET A 15 -10.40 -5.48 -8.80
CA MET A 15 -9.43 -6.39 -8.19
C MET A 15 -8.04 -5.75 -8.07
N ALA A 16 -7.20 -6.26 -7.18
CA ALA A 16 -5.92 -5.67 -6.84
C ALA A 16 -4.84 -6.74 -6.66
N VAL A 17 -3.63 -6.41 -7.14
CA VAL A 17 -2.39 -7.01 -6.64
C VAL A 17 -1.78 -6.04 -5.64
N ILE A 18 -1.38 -6.56 -4.48
CA ILE A 18 -0.90 -5.76 -3.35
C ILE A 18 0.53 -6.17 -3.02
N VAL A 19 1.46 -5.23 -3.07
CA VAL A 19 2.89 -5.47 -2.80
C VAL A 19 3.32 -4.64 -1.60
N VAL A 20 3.75 -5.28 -0.51
CA VAL A 20 4.14 -4.54 0.70
C VAL A 20 5.56 -4.88 1.11
N THR A 21 6.35 -3.89 1.48
CA THR A 21 7.71 -4.08 2.00
C THR A 21 8.02 -3.05 3.09
N GLY A 22 8.65 -3.49 4.17
CA GLY A 22 8.93 -2.65 5.34
C GLY A 22 7.72 -2.23 6.20
N GLY A 23 6.50 -2.26 5.67
CA GLY A 23 5.23 -2.02 6.38
C GLY A 23 4.01 -2.10 5.46
N GLY A 24 2.81 -2.14 6.05
CA GLY A 24 1.53 -2.30 5.35
C GLY A 24 0.99 -3.74 5.30
N ALA A 25 1.68 -4.71 5.92
CA ALA A 25 1.28 -6.12 5.92
C ALA A 25 -0.03 -6.36 6.69
N GLN A 26 -0.32 -5.56 7.72
CA GLN A 26 -1.58 -5.71 8.46
C GLN A 26 -2.79 -5.39 7.58
N ALA A 27 -2.67 -4.54 6.56
CA ALA A 27 -3.74 -4.28 5.60
C ALA A 27 -4.11 -5.53 4.78
N VAL A 28 -3.10 -6.32 4.37
CA VAL A 28 -3.33 -7.59 3.66
C VAL A 28 -4.06 -8.56 4.57
N ALA A 29 -3.62 -8.70 5.82
CA ALA A 29 -4.29 -9.54 6.80
C ALA A 29 -5.75 -9.09 7.05
N ASP A 30 -5.97 -7.78 7.18
CA ASP A 30 -7.31 -7.21 7.40
C ASP A 30 -8.26 -7.46 6.21
N LEU A 31 -7.78 -7.32 4.98
CA LEU A 31 -8.56 -7.66 3.77
C LEU A 31 -8.93 -9.14 3.75
N LEU A 32 -7.95 -10.02 3.96
CA LEU A 32 -8.14 -11.47 3.88
C LEU A 32 -9.01 -12.03 5.03
N ALA A 33 -9.06 -11.33 6.17
CA ALA A 33 -9.89 -11.72 7.31
C ALA A 33 -11.40 -11.48 7.10
N VAL A 34 -11.78 -10.65 6.11
CA VAL A 34 -13.19 -10.34 5.84
C VAL A 34 -13.71 -11.22 4.69
N PRO A 35 -14.89 -11.86 4.83
CA PRO A 35 -15.48 -12.66 3.76
C PRO A 35 -15.65 -11.88 2.46
N GLY A 36 -15.24 -12.47 1.34
CA GLY A 36 -15.30 -11.86 0.02
C GLY A 36 -13.97 -11.39 -0.55
N ALA A 37 -12.87 -11.56 0.18
CA ALA A 37 -11.54 -11.16 -0.25
C ALA A 37 -11.12 -11.68 -1.64
N SER A 38 -11.58 -12.87 -2.06
CA SER A 38 -11.30 -13.42 -3.40
C SER A 38 -11.86 -12.59 -4.56
N ARG A 39 -12.84 -11.71 -4.32
CA ARG A 39 -13.36 -10.76 -5.32
C ARG A 39 -12.51 -9.50 -5.45
N THR A 40 -11.56 -9.30 -4.54
CA THR A 40 -10.70 -8.10 -4.54
C THR A 40 -9.24 -8.48 -4.70
N VAL A 41 -8.71 -9.42 -3.92
CA VAL A 41 -7.27 -9.69 -3.87
C VAL A 41 -6.92 -10.78 -4.86
N LEU A 42 -6.25 -10.41 -5.96
CA LEU A 42 -5.68 -11.35 -6.93
C LEU A 42 -4.42 -12.01 -6.38
N GLU A 43 -3.54 -11.20 -5.78
CA GLU A 43 -2.25 -11.64 -5.27
C GLU A 43 -1.77 -10.64 -4.21
N ALA A 44 -1.08 -11.15 -3.19
CA ALA A 44 -0.38 -10.32 -2.21
C ALA A 44 1.06 -10.81 -2.06
N LEU A 45 2.02 -9.88 -2.15
CA LEU A 45 3.46 -10.18 -2.18
C LEU A 45 4.21 -9.34 -1.14
N VAL A 46 5.26 -9.92 -0.55
CA VAL A 46 6.12 -9.25 0.43
C VAL A 46 7.59 -9.35 0.00
N PRO A 47 8.04 -8.59 -1.01
CA PRO A 47 9.44 -8.59 -1.44
C PRO A 47 10.30 -7.84 -0.42
N TYR A 48 10.63 -8.53 0.68
CA TYR A 48 11.16 -7.91 1.89
C TYR A 48 12.68 -7.67 1.86
N SER A 49 13.45 -8.62 1.32
CA SER A 49 14.91 -8.47 1.21
C SER A 49 15.28 -7.59 0.02
N ASP A 50 16.44 -6.93 0.07
CA ASP A 50 16.93 -6.12 -1.05
C ASP A 50 17.03 -6.93 -2.35
N THR A 51 17.44 -8.20 -2.25
CA THR A 51 17.47 -9.14 -3.39
C THR A 51 16.07 -9.38 -3.95
N SER A 52 15.08 -9.66 -3.10
CA SER A 52 13.70 -9.91 -3.53
C SER A 52 13.05 -8.65 -4.13
N LEU A 53 13.33 -7.49 -3.53
CA LEU A 53 12.88 -6.20 -4.04
C LEU A 53 13.48 -5.90 -5.43
N THR A 54 14.78 -6.14 -5.58
CA THR A 54 15.50 -5.98 -6.86
C THR A 54 14.95 -6.92 -7.94
N GLU A 55 14.74 -8.19 -7.60
CA GLU A 55 14.19 -9.19 -8.51
C GLU A 55 12.77 -8.82 -8.95
N PHE A 56 11.91 -8.40 -8.00
CA PHE A 56 10.54 -7.99 -8.29
C PHE A 56 10.47 -6.74 -9.18
N LEU A 57 11.37 -5.77 -8.97
CA LEU A 57 11.45 -4.55 -9.78
C LEU A 57 12.20 -4.72 -11.10
N GLY A 58 12.99 -5.79 -11.25
CA GLY A 58 13.89 -6.01 -12.38
C GLY A 58 15.17 -5.16 -12.35
N ALA A 59 15.32 -4.27 -11.36
CA ALA A 59 16.50 -3.45 -11.14
C ALA A 59 16.56 -3.02 -9.67
N SER A 60 17.78 -2.76 -9.18
CA SER A 60 17.97 -2.30 -7.80
C SER A 60 17.52 -0.84 -7.67
N PRO A 61 16.59 -0.51 -6.75
CA PRO A 61 16.19 0.86 -6.52
C PRO A 61 17.31 1.64 -5.82
N ALA A 62 17.48 2.91 -6.18
CA ALA A 62 18.46 3.79 -5.51
C ALA A 62 18.20 3.92 -4.00
N GLN A 63 16.92 3.90 -3.59
CA GLN A 63 16.50 3.87 -2.20
C GLN A 63 15.19 3.09 -2.07
N ALA A 64 15.20 2.01 -1.27
CA ALA A 64 14.04 1.14 -1.10
C ALA A 64 12.76 1.88 -0.64
N VAL A 65 12.91 2.92 0.19
CA VAL A 65 11.79 3.72 0.72
C VAL A 65 11.81 5.11 0.10
N SER A 66 11.23 5.24 -1.09
CA SER A 66 11.16 6.48 -1.87
C SER A 66 9.83 6.56 -2.64
N ILE A 67 9.50 7.74 -3.15
CA ILE A 67 8.33 7.94 -4.01
C ILE A 67 8.51 7.15 -5.31
N GLU A 68 9.73 7.15 -5.87
CA GLU A 68 10.11 6.42 -7.08
C GLU A 68 9.91 4.93 -6.93
N THR A 69 10.37 4.35 -5.83
CA THR A 69 10.21 2.92 -5.56
C THR A 69 8.75 2.54 -5.33
N ALA A 70 7.98 3.36 -4.61
CA ALA A 70 6.55 3.11 -4.43
C ALA A 70 5.79 3.13 -5.76
N ALA A 71 6.07 4.11 -6.63
CA ALA A 71 5.48 4.18 -7.96
C ALA A 71 5.85 2.97 -8.83
N ALA A 72 7.14 2.60 -8.87
CA ALA A 72 7.61 1.45 -9.64
C ALA A 72 6.99 0.14 -9.16
N LEU A 73 6.88 -0.06 -7.85
CA LEU A 73 6.21 -1.22 -7.25
C LEU A 73 4.72 -1.25 -7.62
N ALA A 74 4.01 -0.12 -7.52
CA ALA A 74 2.59 -0.06 -7.85
C ALA A 74 2.33 -0.35 -9.34
N GLN A 75 3.18 0.16 -10.23
CA GLN A 75 3.10 -0.15 -11.66
C GLN A 75 3.41 -1.62 -11.95
N ALA A 76 4.40 -2.22 -11.27
CA ALA A 76 4.69 -3.65 -11.37
C ALA A 76 3.50 -4.49 -10.86
N ALA A 77 2.91 -4.11 -9.74
CA ALA A 77 1.69 -4.72 -9.21
C ALA A 77 0.53 -4.60 -10.20
N TYR A 78 0.33 -3.44 -10.82
CA TYR A 78 -0.72 -3.23 -11.82
C TYR A 78 -0.51 -4.13 -13.05
N ARG A 79 0.71 -4.19 -13.60
CA ARG A 79 1.04 -5.13 -14.69
C ARG A 79 0.73 -6.58 -14.29
N ARG A 80 1.13 -6.98 -13.09
CA ARG A 80 0.82 -8.31 -12.56
C ARG A 80 -0.69 -8.55 -12.45
N ALA A 81 -1.46 -7.56 -11.98
CA ALA A 81 -2.91 -7.64 -11.91
C ALA A 81 -3.55 -7.80 -13.29
N THR A 82 -3.03 -7.10 -14.32
CA THR A 82 -3.50 -7.26 -15.70
C THR A 82 -3.20 -8.64 -16.29
N THR A 83 -2.10 -9.29 -15.89
CA THR A 83 -1.82 -10.69 -16.28
C THR A 83 -2.72 -11.68 -15.57
N LEU A 84 -3.10 -11.42 -14.32
CA LEU A 84 -3.86 -12.35 -13.48
C LEU A 84 -5.38 -12.24 -13.63
N ARG A 85 -5.91 -11.11 -14.13
CA ARG A 85 -7.36 -10.97 -14.32
C ARG A 85 -7.88 -11.96 -15.34
N GLU A 86 -9.09 -12.46 -15.12
CA GLU A 86 -9.72 -13.45 -15.99
C GLU A 86 -10.02 -12.89 -17.40
N HIS A 87 -10.47 -11.63 -17.47
CA HIS A 87 -10.79 -10.97 -18.73
C HIS A 87 -10.56 -9.45 -18.67
N ASP A 88 -10.35 -8.83 -19.83
CA ASP A 88 -9.98 -7.40 -19.93
C ASP A 88 -11.00 -6.42 -19.38
N ALA A 89 -12.27 -6.83 -19.30
CA ALA A 89 -13.34 -6.02 -18.71
C ALA A 89 -13.30 -5.96 -17.17
N VAL A 90 -12.52 -6.82 -16.48
CA VAL A 90 -12.36 -6.71 -15.02
C VAL A 90 -11.44 -5.52 -14.72
N PRO A 91 -11.92 -4.49 -13.99
CA PRO A 91 -11.05 -3.40 -13.56
C PRO A 91 -10.02 -3.91 -12.56
N VAL A 92 -8.76 -3.53 -12.75
CA VAL A 92 -7.67 -3.90 -11.85
C VAL A 92 -6.82 -2.70 -11.46
N ILE A 93 -6.26 -2.77 -10.25
CA ILE A 93 -5.32 -1.79 -9.72
C ILE A 93 -4.06 -2.48 -9.18
N GLY A 94 -2.96 -1.75 -9.21
CA GLY A 94 -1.73 -2.12 -8.50
C GLY A 94 -1.58 -1.27 -7.25
N LEU A 95 -1.45 -1.91 -6.10
CA LEU A 95 -1.15 -1.24 -4.84
C LEU A 95 0.22 -1.65 -4.36
N ALA A 96 1.00 -0.68 -3.91
CA ALA A 96 2.28 -0.96 -3.29
C ALA A 96 2.54 -0.10 -2.06
N CYS A 97 3.21 -0.66 -1.06
CA CYS A 97 3.71 0.08 0.09
C CYS A 97 5.20 -0.24 0.29
N THR A 98 6.00 0.81 0.43
CA THR A 98 7.36 0.71 0.96
C THR A 98 7.51 1.62 2.17
N ALA A 99 7.99 1.10 3.29
CA ALA A 99 8.04 1.85 4.54
C ALA A 99 9.32 1.64 5.33
N THR A 100 9.70 2.67 6.08
CA THR A 100 10.75 2.63 7.08
C THR A 100 10.17 2.99 8.44
N LEU A 101 9.88 1.97 9.24
CA LEU A 101 9.23 2.08 10.56
C LEU A 101 10.23 1.88 11.71
N VAL A 102 9.79 2.00 12.95
CA VAL A 102 10.58 1.71 14.16
C VAL A 102 11.32 0.37 14.02
N THR A 103 12.62 0.37 14.33
CA THR A 103 13.44 -0.85 14.43
C THR A 103 14.25 -0.83 15.72
N ASP A 104 14.86 -1.96 16.05
CA ASP A 104 15.80 -2.14 17.17
C ASP A 104 17.05 -1.24 17.09
N ARG A 105 17.41 -0.78 15.89
CA ARG A 105 18.46 0.22 15.64
C ARG A 105 17.88 1.61 15.33
N PRO A 106 18.51 2.70 15.83
CA PRO A 106 18.11 4.06 15.50
C PRO A 106 18.39 4.37 14.01
N LYS A 107 17.36 4.81 13.28
CA LYS A 107 17.46 5.23 11.88
C LYS A 107 17.83 6.71 11.75
N LYS A 108 18.58 7.08 10.71
CA LYS A 108 18.80 8.47 10.30
C LYS A 108 17.61 8.93 9.46
N GLY A 109 16.99 10.05 9.82
CA GLY A 109 15.77 10.59 9.18
C GLY A 109 14.47 10.14 9.82
N ASP A 110 13.36 10.67 9.28
CA ASP A 110 12.00 10.40 9.76
C ASP A 110 11.52 9.00 9.36
N HIS A 111 10.66 8.43 10.20
CA HIS A 111 9.88 7.27 9.81
C HIS A 111 8.85 7.69 8.77
N ARG A 112 8.72 6.89 7.71
CA ARG A 112 7.86 7.23 6.59
C ARG A 112 7.38 6.00 5.86
N ALA A 113 6.26 6.16 5.16
CA ALA A 113 5.76 5.19 4.20
C ALA A 113 5.39 5.90 2.90
N HIS A 114 5.68 5.25 1.78
CA HIS A 114 5.21 5.67 0.47
C HIS A 114 4.31 4.57 -0.08
N ILE A 115 3.07 4.93 -0.40
CA ILE A 115 2.08 4.01 -0.93
C ILE A 115 1.74 4.43 -2.35
N GLY A 116 2.03 3.57 -3.31
CA GLY A 116 1.67 3.78 -4.71
C GLY A 116 0.33 3.12 -5.04
N LEU A 117 -0.49 3.81 -5.82
CA LEU A 117 -1.68 3.29 -6.49
C LEU A 117 -1.52 3.51 -8.00
N SER A 118 -1.49 2.43 -8.75
CA SER A 118 -1.40 2.45 -10.21
C SER A 118 -2.69 1.91 -10.81
N THR A 119 -3.21 2.64 -11.78
CA THR A 119 -4.31 2.24 -12.65
C THR A 119 -3.78 2.07 -14.08
N LYS A 120 -4.68 1.95 -15.06
CA LYS A 120 -4.32 1.97 -16.48
C LYS A 120 -3.85 3.35 -16.93
N GLU A 121 -4.42 4.41 -16.37
CA GLU A 121 -4.24 5.78 -16.84
C GLU A 121 -3.18 6.56 -16.07
N TRP A 122 -2.96 6.26 -14.80
CA TRP A 122 -2.12 7.08 -13.92
C TRP A 122 -1.50 6.29 -12.78
N THR A 123 -0.45 6.87 -12.17
CA THR A 123 0.10 6.40 -10.89
C THR A 123 0.12 7.55 -9.89
N ARG A 124 -0.41 7.32 -8.68
CA ARG A 124 -0.31 8.27 -7.56
C ARG A 124 0.50 7.67 -6.44
N VAL A 125 1.25 8.51 -5.73
CA VAL A 125 1.98 8.12 -4.53
C VAL A 125 1.57 8.98 -3.34
N TYR A 126 1.22 8.31 -2.25
CA TYR A 126 0.85 8.90 -0.97
C TYR A 126 2.01 8.72 -0.01
N SER A 127 2.57 9.84 0.46
CA SER A 127 3.74 9.86 1.34
C SER A 127 3.33 10.25 2.75
N LEU A 128 3.38 9.30 3.67
CA LEU A 128 3.12 9.49 5.09
C LEU A 128 4.43 9.78 5.82
N THR A 129 4.50 10.94 6.46
CA THR A 129 5.58 11.30 7.39
C THR A 129 5.11 11.07 8.83
N LEU A 130 5.87 10.28 9.60
CA LEU A 130 5.55 9.90 10.98
C LEU A 130 6.44 10.63 11.97
N ARG A 131 5.87 11.01 13.13
CA ARG A 131 6.64 11.61 14.22
C ARG A 131 7.44 10.52 14.93
N LYS A 132 8.77 10.62 14.85
CA LYS A 132 9.68 9.66 15.48
C LYS A 132 9.47 9.58 17.00
N GLY A 133 9.44 8.36 17.54
CA GLY A 133 9.26 8.10 18.97
C GLY A 133 7.84 8.34 19.49
N ALA A 134 6.89 8.72 18.63
CA ALA A 134 5.50 8.96 19.03
C ALA A 134 4.67 7.68 19.11
N ARG A 135 5.07 6.65 18.36
CA ARG A 135 4.42 5.35 18.25
C ARG A 135 5.46 4.24 18.35
N ASP A 136 5.04 3.08 18.84
CA ASP A 136 5.81 1.86 18.71
C ASP A 136 5.68 1.29 17.27
N ARG A 137 6.41 0.21 16.99
CA ARG A 137 6.41 -0.43 15.67
C ARG A 137 5.02 -0.91 15.23
N GLN A 138 4.21 -1.40 16.17
CA GLN A 138 2.89 -1.94 15.86
C GLN A 138 1.89 -0.81 15.53
N ALA A 139 1.96 0.29 16.27
CA ALA A 139 1.10 1.44 16.06
C ALA A 139 1.48 2.20 14.77
N GLU A 140 2.77 2.27 14.40
CA GLU A 140 3.17 2.74 13.07
C GLU A 140 2.66 1.82 11.96
N GLU A 141 2.76 0.49 12.13
CA GLU A 141 2.25 -0.49 11.17
C GLU A 141 0.76 -0.34 10.91
N ARG A 142 -0.01 -0.20 12.00
CA ARG A 142 -1.46 -0.01 11.95
C ARG A 142 -1.82 1.24 11.16
N LEU A 143 -1.08 2.34 11.37
CA LEU A 143 -1.35 3.59 10.67
C LEU A 143 -1.01 3.50 9.18
N VAL A 144 0.12 2.87 8.82
CA VAL A 144 0.48 2.61 7.42
C VAL A 144 -0.56 1.71 6.74
N SER A 145 -0.98 0.65 7.42
CA SER A 145 -2.00 -0.27 6.92
C SER A 145 -3.36 0.41 6.77
N ASP A 146 -3.75 1.29 7.70
CA ASP A 146 -4.96 2.10 7.57
C ASP A 146 -4.93 3.03 6.36
N LEU A 147 -3.78 3.63 6.08
CA LEU A 147 -3.61 4.46 4.89
C LEU A 147 -3.67 3.60 3.62
N LEU A 148 -3.02 2.43 3.59
CA LEU A 148 -3.05 1.52 2.44
C LEU A 148 -4.48 1.06 2.12
N LEU A 149 -5.27 0.72 3.15
CA LEU A 149 -6.66 0.32 2.96
C LEU A 149 -7.55 1.47 2.49
N ARG A 150 -7.29 2.71 2.92
CA ARG A 150 -7.99 3.89 2.39
C ARG A 150 -7.71 4.12 0.92
N ILE A 151 -6.45 3.96 0.51
CA ILE A 151 -6.03 4.10 -0.89
C ILE A 151 -6.59 2.94 -1.72
N CYS A 152 -6.68 1.73 -1.16
CA CYS A 152 -7.39 0.62 -1.77
C CYS A 152 -8.87 0.95 -2.00
N ALA A 153 -9.54 1.51 -0.99
CA ALA A 153 -10.92 1.99 -1.13
C ALA A 153 -11.05 3.02 -2.27
N GLU A 154 -10.15 4.01 -2.33
CA GLU A 154 -10.10 4.99 -3.42
C GLU A 154 -9.97 4.32 -4.80
N GLY A 155 -9.02 3.38 -4.96
CA GLY A 155 -8.83 2.63 -6.21
C GLY A 155 -10.02 1.74 -6.59
N CYS A 156 -10.83 1.33 -5.61
CA CYS A 156 -12.08 0.61 -5.81
C CYS A 156 -13.30 1.53 -6.03
N GLY A 157 -13.13 2.86 -6.03
CA GLY A 157 -14.24 3.83 -6.11
C GLY A 157 -15.11 3.87 -4.85
N VAL A 158 -14.59 3.37 -3.73
CA VAL A 158 -15.27 3.32 -2.43
C VAL A 158 -14.78 4.47 -1.56
N ARG A 159 -15.71 5.22 -0.96
CA ARG A 159 -15.34 6.28 -0.01
C ARG A 159 -14.98 5.67 1.35
N PRO A 160 -13.74 5.81 1.84
CA PRO A 160 -13.37 5.28 3.15
C PRO A 160 -14.03 6.08 4.28
N GLU A 161 -14.38 5.39 5.37
CA GLU A 161 -14.99 6.02 6.54
C GLU A 161 -13.95 6.53 7.56
N GLY A 162 -14.30 7.61 8.26
CA GLY A 162 -13.49 8.22 9.32
C GLY A 162 -12.25 8.97 8.81
N SER A 163 -11.42 9.46 9.72
CA SER A 163 -10.11 10.07 9.44
C SER A 163 -8.96 9.15 9.85
N LEU A 164 -7.75 9.42 9.34
CA LEU A 164 -6.53 8.82 9.88
C LEU A 164 -6.20 9.49 11.22
N PRO A 165 -5.81 8.74 12.27
CA PRO A 165 -5.43 9.29 13.56
C PRO A 165 -4.01 9.86 13.52
N LEU A 166 -3.79 10.89 12.69
CA LEU A 166 -2.51 11.60 12.57
C LEU A 166 -2.27 12.45 13.81
N LEU A 167 -1.03 12.44 14.30
CA LEU A 167 -0.58 13.32 15.37
C LEU A 167 -0.14 14.69 14.80
N PRO A 168 0.03 15.72 15.64
CA PRO A 168 0.68 16.95 15.21
C PRO A 168 2.03 16.67 14.52
N ASN A 169 2.26 17.33 13.39
CA ASN A 169 3.42 17.18 12.48
C ASN A 169 3.45 15.91 11.63
N GLU A 170 2.42 15.06 11.71
CA GLU A 170 2.23 13.97 10.76
C GLU A 170 1.31 14.42 9.63
N HIS A 171 1.65 14.03 8.41
CA HIS A 171 0.92 14.44 7.23
C HIS A 171 1.04 13.40 6.14
N VAL A 172 0.08 13.42 5.22
CA VAL A 172 0.09 12.68 3.98
C VAL A 172 0.22 13.69 2.84
N ALA A 173 1.30 13.60 2.07
CA ALA A 173 1.47 14.34 0.82
C ALA A 173 1.13 13.44 -0.37
N ILE A 174 0.58 14.02 -1.44
CA ILE A 174 0.22 13.29 -2.66
C ILE A 174 1.10 13.78 -3.81
N ASP A 175 1.68 12.84 -4.54
CA ASP A 175 2.45 13.04 -5.76
C ASP A 175 1.69 12.39 -6.92
N GLU A 176 1.30 13.17 -7.91
CA GLU A 176 0.60 12.69 -9.11
C GLU A 176 1.62 12.50 -10.25
N ARG A 177 1.65 11.30 -10.85
CA ARG A 177 2.57 10.91 -11.91
C ARG A 177 1.85 10.36 -13.14
#